data_AF-X1VRT8-F1
#
_entry.id   AF-X1VRT8-F1
#
_cell.length_a   1.000
_cell.length_b   1.000
_cell.length_c   1.000
_cell.angle_alpha   90.00
_cell.angle_beta   90.00
_cell.angle_gamma   90.00
#
_symmetry.space_group_name_H-M   'P 1'
#
loop_
_entity.id
_entity.type
_entity.pdbx_description
1 polymer ?
#
loop_
_entity_poly.entity_id
_entity_poly.type
_entity_poly.pdbx_seq_one_letter_code
_entity_poly.pdbx_strand_id
1 'polypeptide(L)'
;PIWAKFMKNALNNNEKKDFLQPDKITKISVCKESGLLPTDSCPEILTVTFIKGTEPISHCTVHQKYFEIPEVKEYPEIKKPYYEEIEEIKKKYEEKPTETEEKEEETLQSLMSSNLEKGGVPS
;
A
#
# COMPACT_ATOMS: atom_id res chain seq x y z
N PRO A 1 5.05 -43.24 -25.21
CA PRO A 1 5.99 -42.21 -25.75
C PRO A 1 7.40 -42.80 -25.90
N ILE A 2 8.20 -42.33 -26.86
CA ILE A 2 9.54 -42.87 -27.18
C ILE A 2 10.47 -42.83 -25.96
N TRP A 3 10.49 -41.70 -25.25
CA TRP A 3 11.34 -41.51 -24.08
C TRP A 3 11.12 -42.56 -22.99
N ALA A 4 9.86 -42.87 -22.65
CA ALA A 4 9.54 -43.85 -21.62
C ALA A 4 10.02 -45.27 -21.97
N LYS A 5 9.91 -45.68 -23.25
CA LYS A 5 10.39 -46.99 -23.72
C LYS A 5 11.91 -47.07 -23.67
N PHE A 6 12.60 -46.01 -24.11
CA PHE A 6 14.05 -45.93 -24.05
C PHE A 6 14.56 -45.98 -22.61
N MET A 7 14.04 -45.12 -21.72
CA MET A 7 14.49 -45.05 -20.33
C MET A 7 14.23 -46.35 -19.56
N LYS A 8 13.09 -47.02 -19.81
CA LYS A 8 12.81 -48.33 -19.22
C LYS A 8 13.89 -49.35 -19.61
N ASN A 9 14.23 -49.42 -20.90
CA ASN A 9 15.27 -50.35 -21.38
C ASN A 9 16.66 -49.98 -20.84
N ALA A 10 17.02 -48.69 -20.83
CA ALA A 10 18.31 -48.21 -20.34
C ALA A 10 18.51 -48.47 -18.84
N LEU A 11 17.44 -48.42 -18.04
CA LEU A 11 17.49 -48.60 -16.59
C LEU A 11 17.24 -50.05 -16.13
N ASN A 12 16.96 -51.01 -17.02
CA ASN A 12 16.54 -52.37 -16.65
C ASN A 12 17.46 -53.11 -15.65
N ASN A 13 18.77 -52.86 -15.67
CA ASN A 13 19.76 -53.46 -14.76
C ASN A 13 20.42 -52.43 -13.83
N ASN A 14 19.86 -51.23 -13.71
CA ASN A 14 20.37 -50.20 -12.80
C ASN A 14 19.60 -50.25 -11.49
N GLU A 15 20.33 -50.28 -10.38
CA GLU A 15 19.72 -50.10 -9.07
C GLU A 15 19.15 -48.69 -8.94
N LYS A 16 18.03 -48.57 -8.22
CA LYS A 16 17.49 -47.26 -7.84
C LYS A 16 18.48 -46.60 -6.90
N LYS A 17 19.07 -45.48 -7.33
CA LYS A 17 19.86 -44.61 -6.46
C LYS A 17 18.96 -43.54 -5.88
N ASP A 18 18.96 -43.42 -4.56
CA ASP A 18 18.29 -42.31 -3.90
C ASP A 18 19.11 -41.03 -4.08
N PHE A 19 18.41 -39.91 -4.24
CA PHE A 19 19.04 -38.60 -4.32
C PHE A 19 19.28 -38.08 -2.90
N LEU A 20 20.56 -37.92 -2.53
CA LEU A 20 20.91 -37.32 -1.25
C LEU A 20 20.59 -35.82 -1.28
N GLN A 21 19.92 -35.33 -0.24
CA GLN A 21 19.62 -33.91 -0.11
C GLN A 21 20.94 -33.13 0.04
N PRO A 22 21.22 -32.14 -0.84
CA PRO A 22 22.41 -31.32 -0.70
C PRO A 22 22.39 -30.44 0.56
N ASP A 23 23.58 -30.03 0.99
CA ASP A 23 23.73 -29.03 2.03
C ASP A 23 23.11 -27.68 1.61
N LYS A 24 22.75 -26.85 2.59
CA LYS A 24 22.16 -25.50 2.39
C LYS A 24 20.79 -25.50 1.71
N ILE A 25 20.06 -26.59 1.79
CA ILE A 25 18.66 -26.67 1.39
C ILE A 25 17.77 -26.53 2.63
N THR A 26 16.73 -25.70 2.54
CA THR A 26 15.70 -25.55 3.59
C THR A 26 14.32 -25.88 3.04
N LYS A 27 13.41 -26.34 3.91
CA LYS A 27 12.00 -26.59 3.57
C LYS A 27 11.13 -25.64 4.36
N ILE A 28 10.20 -24.99 3.68
CA ILE A 28 9.33 -23.98 4.27
C ILE A 28 7.95 -24.03 3.64
N SER A 29 6.97 -23.67 4.46
CA SER A 29 5.57 -23.59 4.04
C SER A 29 5.32 -22.30 3.29
N VAL A 30 4.65 -22.41 2.14
CA VAL A 30 4.26 -21.29 1.28
C VAL A 30 2.78 -21.42 0.89
N CYS A 31 2.13 -20.30 0.64
CA CYS A 31 0.81 -20.25 0.01
C CYS A 31 0.91 -20.86 -1.40
N LYS A 32 0.01 -21.80 -1.72
CA LYS A 32 -0.01 -22.50 -3.02
C LYS A 32 -0.13 -21.54 -4.21
N GLU A 33 -0.87 -20.45 -4.07
CA GLU A 33 -1.16 -19.52 -5.15
C GLU A 33 -0.10 -18.41 -5.28
N SER A 34 0.26 -17.76 -4.17
CA SER A 34 1.21 -16.63 -4.21
C SER A 34 2.68 -17.06 -4.16
N GLY A 35 2.99 -18.26 -3.67
CA GLY A 35 4.37 -18.70 -3.41
C GLY A 35 5.06 -17.98 -2.24
N LEU A 36 4.36 -17.10 -1.53
CA LEU A 36 4.85 -16.34 -0.38
C LEU A 36 4.53 -17.04 0.95
N LEU A 37 5.04 -16.50 2.07
CA LEU A 37 4.74 -17.03 3.39
C LEU A 37 3.21 -16.99 3.63
N PRO A 38 2.58 -18.08 4.11
CA PRO A 38 1.14 -18.14 4.25
C PRO A 38 0.65 -17.19 5.36
N THR A 39 -0.56 -16.69 5.18
CA THR A 39 -1.36 -16.04 6.23
C THR A 39 -2.46 -17.00 6.68
N ASP A 40 -3.15 -16.71 7.78
CA ASP A 40 -4.31 -17.49 8.25
C ASP A 40 -5.47 -17.54 7.23
N SER A 41 -5.45 -16.66 6.23
CA SER A 41 -6.46 -16.63 5.16
C SER A 41 -6.11 -17.55 3.99
N CYS A 42 -4.91 -18.14 3.94
CA CYS A 42 -4.51 -19.03 2.85
C CYS A 42 -5.20 -20.39 2.95
N PRO A 43 -6.01 -20.80 1.96
CA PRO A 43 -6.77 -22.05 2.02
C PRO A 43 -5.88 -23.28 1.77
N GLU A 44 -4.82 -23.13 0.97
CA GLU A 44 -3.91 -24.21 0.61
C GLU A 44 -2.44 -23.78 0.84
N ILE A 45 -1.70 -24.63 1.56
CA ILE A 45 -0.30 -24.43 1.92
C ILE A 45 0.52 -25.60 1.39
N LEU A 46 1.66 -25.32 0.77
CA LEU A 46 2.62 -26.30 0.27
C LEU A 46 3.94 -26.22 1.04
N THR A 47 4.59 -27.35 1.28
CA THR A 47 5.98 -27.37 1.75
C THR A 47 6.92 -27.41 0.55
N VAL A 48 7.69 -26.34 0.37
CA VAL A 48 8.58 -26.16 -0.78
C VAL A 48 10.04 -26.08 -0.32
N THR A 49 10.94 -26.53 -1.19
CA THR A 49 12.37 -26.64 -0.93
C THR A 49 13.10 -25.46 -1.58
N PHE A 50 13.95 -24.77 -0.82
CA PHE A 50 14.70 -23.59 -1.25
C PHE A 50 16.19 -23.73 -0.93
N ILE A 51 17.02 -22.97 -1.64
CA ILE A 51 18.39 -22.71 -1.20
C ILE A 51 18.30 -21.76 -0.01
N LYS A 52 19.07 -22.01 1.05
CA LYS A 52 19.07 -21.17 2.24
C LYS A 52 19.41 -19.72 1.89
N GLY A 53 18.54 -18.79 2.27
CA GLY A 53 18.61 -17.37 1.95
C GLY A 53 17.86 -16.95 0.69
N THR A 54 17.26 -17.88 -0.06
CA THR A 54 16.43 -17.58 -1.24
C THR A 54 14.94 -17.79 -0.97
N GLU A 55 14.57 -18.16 0.25
CA GLU A 55 13.19 -18.26 0.67
C GLU A 55 12.43 -16.93 0.60
N PRO A 56 11.10 -16.96 0.37
CA PRO A 56 10.28 -15.77 0.50
C PRO A 56 10.29 -15.27 1.94
N ILE A 57 10.44 -13.95 2.09
CA ILE A 57 10.38 -13.25 3.39
C ILE A 57 9.08 -12.46 3.58
N SER A 58 8.31 -12.27 2.49
CA SER A 58 7.05 -11.56 2.50
C SER A 58 5.87 -12.52 2.70
N HIS A 59 4.80 -12.01 3.29
CA HIS A 59 3.56 -12.75 3.49
C HIS A 59 2.65 -12.68 2.25
N CYS A 60 1.76 -13.65 2.12
CA CYS A 60 0.77 -13.73 1.07
C CYS A 60 -0.07 -12.44 1.03
N THR A 61 -0.16 -11.85 -0.17
CA THR A 61 -0.98 -10.66 -0.44
C THR A 61 -2.28 -10.98 -1.17
N VAL A 62 -2.44 -12.23 -1.63
CA VAL A 62 -3.62 -12.68 -2.38
C VAL A 62 -4.78 -12.99 -1.43
N HIS A 63 -4.49 -13.60 -0.29
CA HIS A 63 -5.51 -14.04 0.66
C HIS A 63 -5.57 -13.11 1.87
N GLN A 64 -6.67 -12.38 1.99
CA GLN A 64 -6.93 -11.46 3.10
C GLN A 64 -8.31 -11.71 3.67
N LYS A 65 -8.44 -11.56 5.00
CA LYS A 65 -9.73 -11.59 5.68
C LYS A 65 -10.43 -10.26 5.45
N TYR A 66 -11.59 -10.30 4.81
CA TYR A 66 -12.47 -9.14 4.74
C TYR A 66 -13.07 -8.89 6.13
N PHE A 67 -12.94 -7.67 6.62
CA PHE A 67 -13.75 -7.21 7.76
C PHE A 67 -15.10 -6.77 7.21
N GLU A 68 -16.17 -7.35 7.73
CA GLU A 68 -17.51 -6.83 7.49
C GLU A 68 -17.56 -5.41 8.05
N ILE A 69 -18.00 -4.45 7.23
CA ILE A 69 -18.30 -3.11 7.70
C ILE A 69 -19.44 -3.28 8.71
N PRO A 70 -19.28 -2.89 9.99
CA PRO A 70 -20.37 -3.00 10.93
C PRO A 70 -21.56 -2.20 10.39
N GLU A 71 -22.75 -2.81 10.43
CA GLU A 71 -23.98 -2.11 10.06
C GLU A 71 -24.00 -0.75 10.76
N VAL A 72 -24.10 0.32 9.95
CA VAL A 72 -24.15 1.68 10.45
C VAL A 72 -25.43 1.80 11.26
N LYS A 73 -25.33 1.68 12.58
CA LYS A 73 -26.42 2.08 13.47
C LYS A 73 -26.62 3.57 13.23
N GLU A 74 -27.83 3.97 12.84
CA GLU A 74 -28.19 5.39 12.74
C GLU A 74 -27.94 6.03 14.11
N TYR A 75 -26.88 6.81 14.21
CA TYR A 75 -26.60 7.59 15.41
C TYR A 75 -27.52 8.81 15.40
N PRO A 76 -28.13 9.18 16.53
CA PRO A 76 -28.96 10.39 16.59
C PRO A 76 -28.12 11.59 16.15
N GLU A 77 -28.73 12.47 15.34
CA GLU A 77 -28.08 13.70 14.89
C GLU A 77 -27.57 14.50 16.08
N ILE A 78 -26.24 14.50 16.25
CA ILE A 78 -25.58 15.40 17.18
C ILE A 78 -25.73 16.79 16.56
N LYS A 79 -26.59 17.65 17.15
CA LYS A 79 -26.59 19.08 16.82
C LYS A 79 -25.18 19.60 17.08
N LYS A 80 -24.45 19.91 16.00
CA LYS A 80 -23.08 20.43 16.07
C LYS A 80 -23.16 21.94 16.31
N PRO A 81 -22.96 22.44 17.55
CA PRO A 81 -23.17 23.86 17.87
C PRO A 81 -22.27 24.80 17.03
N TYR A 82 -21.14 24.28 16.55
CA TYR A 82 -20.22 25.01 15.67
C TYR A 82 -20.83 25.45 14.32
N TYR A 83 -21.92 24.82 13.85
CA TYR A 83 -22.57 25.26 12.60
C TYR A 83 -23.25 26.63 12.76
N GLU A 84 -23.80 26.93 13.93
CA GLU A 84 -24.42 28.23 14.20
C GLU A 84 -23.35 29.34 14.23
N GLU A 85 -22.18 29.04 14.83
CA GLU A 85 -21.02 29.93 14.86
C GLU A 85 -20.49 30.24 13.44
N ILE A 86 -20.45 29.25 12.54
CA ILE A 86 -20.02 29.47 11.14
C ILE A 86 -20.96 30.42 10.41
N GLU A 87 -22.27 30.31 10.60
CA GLU A 87 -23.25 31.18 9.93
C GLU A 87 -23.18 32.63 10.45
N GLU A 88 -22.95 32.81 11.75
CA GLU A 88 -22.69 34.14 12.34
C GLU A 88 -21.41 34.77 11.78
N ILE A 89 -20.35 33.97 11.63
CA ILE A 89 -19.09 34.40 11.03
C ILE A 89 -19.31 34.84 9.58
N LYS A 90 -19.98 34.03 8.74
CA LYS A 90 -20.27 34.37 7.34
C LYS A 90 -21.05 35.68 7.21
N LYS A 91 -22.09 35.86 8.02
CA LYS A 91 -22.89 37.09 8.03
C LYS A 91 -22.06 38.33 8.40
N LYS A 92 -21.15 38.19 9.37
CA LYS A 92 -20.19 39.25 9.74
C LYS A 92 -19.26 39.63 8.57
N TYR A 93 -18.92 38.69 7.69
CA TYR A 93 -18.09 38.96 6.52
C TYR A 93 -18.88 39.54 5.33
N GLU A 94 -20.17 39.24 5.19
CA GLU A 94 -21.04 39.82 4.15
C GLU A 94 -21.50 41.26 4.46
N GLU A 95 -21.60 41.64 5.74
CA GLU A 95 -22.04 42.98 6.15
C GLU A 95 -20.89 44.00 6.33
N LYS A 96 -19.61 43.64 6.11
CA LYS A 96 -18.50 44.60 6.22
C LYS A 96 -18.47 45.54 4.99
N PRO A 97 -18.58 46.89 5.17
CA PRO A 97 -18.53 47.84 4.06
C PRO A 97 -17.19 47.81 3.30
N THR A 98 -17.30 48.08 2.01
CA THR A 98 -16.29 48.17 0.96
C THR A 98 -15.27 49.31 1.13
N GLU A 99 -14.73 49.56 2.33
CA GLU A 99 -13.74 50.63 2.58
C GLU A 99 -12.34 50.14 2.98
N THR A 100 -12.06 48.83 2.96
CA THR A 100 -10.68 48.31 3.18
C THR A 100 -9.98 47.76 1.94
N GLU A 101 -10.68 47.59 0.81
CA GLU A 101 -10.06 47.07 -0.42
C GLU A 101 -9.04 48.05 -1.01
N GLU A 102 -9.32 49.36 -1.06
CA GLU A 102 -8.38 50.35 -1.62
C GLU A 102 -7.05 50.41 -0.84
N LYS A 103 -7.09 50.28 0.49
CA LYS A 103 -5.89 50.39 1.34
C LYS A 103 -5.06 49.10 1.34
N GLU A 104 -5.71 47.94 1.21
CA GLU A 104 -5.04 46.64 1.11
C GLU A 104 -4.36 46.46 -0.25
N GLU A 105 -5.02 46.88 -1.34
CA GLU A 105 -4.42 46.84 -2.69
C GLU A 105 -3.17 47.71 -2.80
N GLU A 106 -3.17 48.92 -2.24
CA GLU A 106 -1.97 49.78 -2.19
C GLU A 106 -0.80 49.12 -1.42
N THR A 107 -1.08 48.48 -0.28
CA THR A 107 -0.05 47.78 0.50
C THR A 107 0.49 46.53 -0.21
N LEU A 108 -0.36 45.78 -0.91
CA LEU A 108 0.04 44.61 -1.68
C LEU A 108 0.88 45.01 -2.90
N GLN A 109 0.51 46.09 -3.58
CA GLN A 109 1.30 46.63 -4.68
C GLN A 109 2.69 47.10 -4.20
N SER A 110 2.76 47.80 -3.06
CA SER A 110 4.03 48.21 -2.45
C SER A 110 4.94 47.01 -2.11
N LEU A 111 4.35 45.92 -1.58
CA LEU A 111 5.08 44.70 -1.26
C LEU A 111 5.60 43.98 -2.51
N MET A 112 4.81 43.92 -3.59
CA MET A 112 5.23 43.34 -4.86
C MET A 112 6.40 44.10 -5.50
N SER A 113 6.35 45.43 -5.51
CA SER A 113 7.44 46.27 -6.01
C SER A 113 8.73 46.06 -5.23
N SER A 114 8.65 45.97 -3.90
CA SER A 114 9.82 45.78 -3.04
C SER A 114 10.52 44.42 -3.23
N ASN A 115 9.79 43.41 -3.70
CA ASN A 115 10.33 42.06 -3.95
C ASN A 115 10.96 41.94 -5.35
N LEU A 116 10.52 42.74 -6.32
CA LEU A 116 11.10 42.78 -7.66
C LEU A 116 12.45 43.49 -7.70
N GLU A 117 12.64 44.55 -6.90
CA GLU A 117 13.93 45.27 -6.81
C GLU A 117 15.02 44.44 -6.11
N LYS A 118 14.63 43.57 -5.17
CA LYS A 118 15.54 42.68 -4.43
C LYS A 118 15.95 41.43 -5.23
N GLY A 119 15.35 41.20 -6.40
CA GLY A 119 15.63 40.09 -7.31
C GLY A 119 16.68 40.37 -8.40
N GLY A 120 17.31 41.55 -8.40
CA GLY A 120 18.41 41.88 -9.32
C GLY A 120 19.65 41.06 -9.04
N VAL A 121 19.91 40.07 -9.90
CA VAL A 121 21.11 39.23 -9.92
C VAL A 121 22.37 40.12 -9.99
N PRO A 122 23.30 40.05 -9.02
CA PRO A 122 24.60 40.69 -9.18
C PRO A 122 25.40 39.96 -10.28
N SER A 123 25.88 40.73 -11.25
CA SER A 123 26.80 40.31 -12.32
C SER A 123 28.16 39.87 -11.80
#